data_AF-A0A7L0DLF0-F1
#
_entry.id   AF-A0A7L0DLF0-F1
#
_cell.length_a   1.000
_cell.length_b   1.000
_cell.length_c   1.000
_cell.angle_alpha   90.00
_cell.angle_beta   90.00
_cell.angle_gamma   90.00
#
_symmetry.space_group_name_H-M   'P 1'
#
loop_
_entity.id
_entity.type
_entity.pdbx_description
1 polymer ?
#
loop_
_entity_poly.entity_id
_entity_poly.type
_entity_poly.pdbx_seq_one_letter_code
_entity_poly.pdbx_strand_id
1 'polypeptide(L)'
;WVFLHEKAYQVRDTVIESSVVTKVKGIGRYAGRVLDTADYVIPPQGTSVFVVVTKQILTENQAQGVCPEVRDGGGHTGRETRTPGVPSLCPPTHRPPPPPQSDADPVMLEAENFTLFIKNSIRFPLFGFEKANLPPPGSGGGGLGRCRFHPE
;
A
#
# COMPACT_ATOMS: atom_id res chain seq x y z
N TRP A 1 -2.94 27.25 -37.17
CA TRP A 1 -3.64 26.72 -35.99
C TRP A 1 -4.36 25.40 -36.30
N VAL A 2 -5.46 25.40 -37.08
CA VAL A 2 -6.33 24.22 -37.30
C VAL A 2 -5.62 22.94 -37.79
N PHE A 3 -4.78 23.00 -38.82
CA PHE A 3 -4.16 21.78 -39.34
C PHE A 3 -2.94 21.32 -38.55
N LEU A 4 -2.09 22.23 -38.11
CA LEU A 4 -0.82 21.89 -37.46
C LEU A 4 -0.97 21.68 -35.94
N HIS A 5 -1.64 22.59 -35.24
CA HIS A 5 -1.79 22.55 -33.78
C HIS A 5 -2.88 21.55 -33.38
N GLU A 6 -4.08 21.71 -33.94
CA GLU A 6 -5.22 20.83 -33.60
C GLU A 6 -5.13 19.45 -34.25
N LYS A 7 -4.31 19.31 -35.29
CA LYS A 7 -4.15 18.06 -36.08
C LYS A 7 -5.49 17.57 -36.64
N ALA A 8 -6.32 18.48 -37.16
CA ALA A 8 -7.66 18.15 -37.68
C ALA A 8 -7.68 17.14 -38.84
N TYR A 9 -6.52 16.84 -39.45
CA TYR A 9 -6.36 15.79 -40.46
C TYR A 9 -6.20 14.37 -39.86
N GLN A 10 -6.06 14.24 -38.54
CA GLN A 10 -5.87 12.97 -37.84
C GLN A 10 -7.17 12.55 -37.16
N VAL A 11 -7.50 11.26 -37.25
CA VAL A 11 -8.54 10.64 -36.41
C VAL A 11 -7.96 10.46 -35.00
N ARG A 12 -8.76 10.75 -33.97
CA ARG A 12 -8.37 10.60 -32.56
C ARG A 12 -9.24 9.55 -31.89
N ASP A 13 -8.60 8.63 -31.18
CA ASP A 13 -9.25 7.69 -30.28
C ASP A 13 -9.06 8.18 -28.84
N THR A 14 -10.15 8.37 -28.12
CA THR A 14 -10.16 8.78 -26.71
C THR A 14 -10.50 7.61 -25.77
N VAL A 15 -10.92 6.47 -26.30
CA VAL A 15 -11.31 5.28 -25.53
C VAL A 15 -10.10 4.37 -25.42
N ILE A 16 -9.31 4.59 -24.37
CA ILE A 16 -8.10 3.80 -24.12
C ILE A 16 -8.45 2.66 -23.17
N GLU A 17 -8.19 1.42 -23.61
CA GLU A 17 -8.23 0.25 -22.73
C GLU A 17 -6.87 0.13 -22.03
N SER A 18 -6.85 0.05 -20.69
CA SER A 18 -5.63 -0.01 -19.90
C SER A 18 -5.69 -1.13 -18.86
N SER A 19 -4.58 -1.86 -18.71
CA SER A 19 -4.39 -2.86 -17.67
C SER A 19 -3.09 -2.61 -16.94
N VAL A 20 -3.12 -2.70 -15.61
CA VAL A 20 -1.98 -2.43 -14.73
C VAL A 20 -1.80 -3.60 -13.77
N VAL A 21 -0.58 -4.11 -13.70
CA VAL A 21 -0.14 -5.10 -12.71
C VAL A 21 1.05 -4.54 -11.96
N THR A 22 0.99 -4.59 -10.64
CA THR A 22 2.03 -4.07 -9.75
C THR A 22 2.67 -5.17 -8.92
N LYS A 23 3.94 -5.00 -8.56
CA LYS A 23 4.63 -5.87 -7.62
C LYS A 23 5.65 -5.07 -6.82
N VAL A 24 5.50 -5.08 -5.50
CA VAL A 24 6.50 -4.50 -4.60
C VAL A 24 7.56 -5.55 -4.29
N LYS A 25 8.81 -5.12 -4.12
CA LYS A 25 9.90 -5.94 -3.59
C LYS A 25 10.72 -5.13 -2.59
N GLY A 26 10.99 -5.74 -1.46
CA GLY A 26 11.71 -5.13 -0.35
C GLY A 26 11.71 -6.06 0.85
N ILE A 27 12.61 -5.79 1.78
CA ILE A 27 12.63 -6.42 3.10
C ILE A 27 12.85 -5.28 4.09
N GLY A 28 12.01 -5.20 5.11
CA GLY A 28 12.12 -4.20 6.17
C GLY A 28 12.25 -4.83 7.55
N ARG A 29 12.75 -4.06 8.52
CA ARG A 29 12.84 -4.51 9.91
C ARG A 29 11.92 -3.65 10.76
N TYR A 30 11.02 -4.29 11.49
CA TYR A 30 10.04 -3.60 12.33
C TYR A 30 9.85 -4.36 13.64
N ALA A 31 9.94 -3.67 14.79
CA ALA A 31 9.74 -4.26 16.12
C ALA A 31 10.54 -5.57 16.35
N GLY A 32 11.79 -5.64 15.86
CA GLY A 32 12.65 -6.84 15.99
C GLY A 32 12.31 -7.99 15.04
N ARG A 33 11.31 -7.83 14.16
CA ARG A 33 10.91 -8.79 13.13
C ARG A 33 11.36 -8.33 11.75
N VAL A 34 11.55 -9.29 10.85
CA VAL A 34 11.79 -9.03 9.42
C VAL A 34 10.44 -9.15 8.72
N LEU A 35 10.05 -8.10 8.01
CA LEU A 35 8.81 -8.05 7.23
C LEU A 35 9.12 -8.14 5.74
N ASP A 36 8.31 -8.91 5.01
CA ASP A 36 8.39 -9.04 3.57
C ASP A 36 7.13 -8.50 2.87
N THR A 37 7.09 -8.67 1.54
CA THR A 37 6.00 -8.16 0.70
C THR A 37 4.61 -8.69 1.10
N ALA A 38 4.51 -9.90 1.66
CA ALA A 38 3.24 -10.45 2.11
C ALA A 38 2.74 -9.80 3.40
N ASP A 39 3.65 -9.24 4.21
CA ASP A 39 3.30 -8.60 5.49
C ASP A 39 2.86 -7.15 5.30
N TYR A 40 3.58 -6.38 4.48
CA TYR A 40 3.37 -4.94 4.38
C TYR A 40 2.56 -4.49 3.17
N VAL A 41 2.26 -5.35 2.17
CA VAL A 41 1.45 -4.95 0.99
C VAL A 41 -0.01 -5.36 1.15
N ILE A 42 -0.90 -4.37 1.14
CA ILE A 42 -2.34 -4.59 1.27
C ILE A 42 -3.09 -3.84 0.17
N PRO A 43 -3.95 -4.49 -0.63
CA PRO A 43 -4.18 -5.94 -0.68
C PRO A 43 -3.15 -6.62 -1.63
N PRO A 44 -2.91 -7.94 -1.51
CA PRO A 44 -1.74 -8.58 -2.15
C PRO A 44 -1.90 -8.87 -3.66
N GLN A 45 -3.04 -8.55 -4.28
CA GLN A 45 -3.36 -8.98 -5.65
C GLN A 45 -2.58 -8.21 -6.73
N GLY A 46 -1.80 -7.18 -6.37
CA GLY A 46 -0.97 -6.45 -7.33
C GLY A 46 -1.78 -5.66 -8.37
N THR A 47 -2.90 -5.08 -7.94
CA THR A 47 -3.73 -4.21 -8.80
C THR A 47 -3.11 -2.82 -8.96
N SER A 48 -3.80 -1.90 -9.63
CA SER A 48 -3.39 -0.49 -9.72
C SER A 48 -3.40 0.24 -8.38
N VAL A 49 -4.06 -0.31 -7.35
CA VAL A 49 -4.16 0.28 -6.01
C VAL A 49 -3.66 -0.72 -4.98
N PHE A 50 -2.71 -0.27 -4.17
CA PHE A 50 -2.16 -1.02 -3.03
C PHE A 50 -1.58 -0.03 -2.02
N VAL A 51 -1.36 -0.50 -0.80
CA VAL A 51 -0.77 0.23 0.30
C VAL A 51 0.48 -0.51 0.75
N VAL A 52 1.55 0.24 1.02
CA VAL A 52 2.75 -0.24 1.71
C VAL A 52 2.68 0.24 3.15
N VAL A 53 2.49 -0.68 4.08
CA VAL A 53 2.41 -0.39 5.51
C VAL A 53 3.80 -0.05 6.02
N THR A 54 3.98 1.19 6.49
CA THR A 54 5.27 1.70 7.01
C THR A 54 5.30 1.82 8.53
N LYS A 55 4.14 1.77 9.19
CA LYS A 55 3.99 1.82 10.65
C LYS A 55 2.87 0.87 11.06
N GLN A 56 3.07 0.08 12.11
CA GLN A 56 2.07 -0.87 12.60
C GLN A 56 2.02 -0.87 14.12
N ILE A 57 0.80 -0.73 14.66
CA ILE A 57 0.53 -0.92 16.08
C ILE A 57 -0.01 -2.33 16.26
N LEU A 58 0.80 -3.21 16.86
CA LEU A 58 0.42 -4.60 17.05
C LEU A 58 -0.20 -4.80 18.44
N THR A 59 -1.46 -5.24 18.47
CA THR A 59 -2.16 -5.64 19.70
C THR A 59 -2.30 -7.16 19.73
N GLU A 60 -1.30 -7.84 20.32
CA GLU A 60 -1.25 -9.30 20.31
C GLU A 60 -2.30 -9.94 21.22
N ASN A 61 -2.70 -11.18 20.88
CA ASN A 61 -3.49 -12.09 21.71
C ASN A 61 -4.88 -11.58 22.12
N GLN A 62 -5.53 -10.75 21.30
CA GLN A 62 -6.90 -10.34 21.56
C GLN A 62 -7.85 -11.54 21.58
N ALA A 63 -8.65 -11.65 22.64
CA ALA A 63 -9.66 -12.67 22.87
C ALA A 63 -11.04 -12.02 23.00
N GLN A 64 -12.09 -12.73 22.57
CA GLN A 64 -13.45 -12.22 22.70
C GLN A 64 -13.85 -12.10 24.17
N GLY A 65 -14.28 -10.92 24.59
CA GLY A 65 -14.66 -10.65 25.98
C GLY A 65 -15.39 -9.34 26.17
N VAL A 66 -15.54 -8.93 27.43
CA VAL A 66 -16.07 -7.63 27.82
C VAL A 66 -14.95 -6.88 28.55
N CYS A 67 -14.50 -5.76 27.97
CA CYS A 67 -13.44 -4.92 28.51
C CYS A 67 -13.79 -3.44 28.33
N PRO A 68 -13.31 -2.54 29.22
CA PRO A 68 -13.52 -1.11 29.08
C PRO A 68 -12.76 -0.57 27.85
N GLU A 69 -13.33 0.40 27.15
CA GLU A 69 -12.60 1.12 26.10
C GLU A 69 -11.43 1.90 26.71
N VAL A 70 -10.29 1.85 26.03
CA VAL A 70 -9.13 2.67 26.35
C VAL A 70 -9.40 4.07 25.82
N ARG A 71 -9.79 5.00 26.70
CA ARG A 71 -9.91 6.41 26.34
C ARG A 71 -8.52 7.03 26.31
N ASP A 72 -8.08 7.42 25.12
CA ASP A 72 -6.84 8.17 24.93
C ASP A 72 -7.04 9.61 25.45
N GLY A 73 -6.23 10.02 26.44
CA GLY A 73 -6.13 11.40 26.90
C GLY A 73 -7.21 11.89 27.89
N GLY A 74 -6.80 12.14 29.13
CA GLY A 74 -7.52 13.00 30.07
C GLY A 74 -7.69 12.40 31.45
N GLY A 75 -6.78 12.74 32.36
CA GLY A 75 -6.93 12.47 33.79
C GLY A 75 -8.17 13.18 34.35
N HIS A 76 -9.30 12.48 34.35
CA HIS A 76 -10.41 12.79 35.24
C HIS A 76 -10.81 11.49 35.94
N THR A 77 -10.63 11.49 37.25
CA THR A 77 -11.24 10.59 38.21
C THR A 77 -12.76 10.65 38.06
N GLY A 78 -13.30 9.92 37.10
CA GLY A 78 -14.71 9.98 36.73
C GLY A 78 -15.24 8.60 36.36
N ARG A 79 -15.75 7.90 37.38
CA ARG A 79 -16.76 6.82 37.34
C ARG A 79 -16.70 5.91 36.10
N GLU A 80 -16.20 4.70 36.34
CA GLU A 80 -16.35 3.49 35.53
C GLU A 80 -17.75 3.39 34.90
N THR A 81 -17.88 3.91 33.68
CA THR A 81 -19.08 3.72 32.88
C THR A 81 -18.89 2.37 32.22
N ARG A 82 -19.40 1.33 32.88
CA ARG A 82 -19.71 0.06 32.23
C ARG A 82 -20.52 0.38 30.98
N THR A 83 -19.90 0.38 29.82
CA THR A 83 -20.63 0.22 28.57
C THR A 83 -21.33 -1.14 28.68
N PRO A 84 -22.67 -1.19 28.66
CA PRO A 84 -23.37 -2.43 28.86
C PRO A 84 -23.14 -3.34 27.65
N GLY A 85 -22.36 -4.41 27.85
CA GLY A 85 -22.56 -5.70 27.20
C GLY A 85 -22.21 -5.83 25.71
N VAL A 86 -21.42 -4.93 25.11
CA VAL A 86 -20.95 -5.15 23.73
C VAL A 86 -19.75 -6.11 23.74
N PRO A 87 -19.84 -7.29 23.10
CA PRO A 87 -18.68 -8.17 22.94
C PRO A 87 -17.64 -7.49 22.06
N SER A 88 -16.41 -7.40 22.53
CA SER A 88 -15.27 -6.84 21.78
C SER A 88 -14.05 -7.75 21.84
N LEU A 89 -13.06 -7.47 21.01
CA LEU A 89 -11.75 -8.13 21.02
C LEU A 89 -10.89 -7.48 22.11
N CYS A 90 -10.74 -8.18 23.24
CA CYS A 90 -10.07 -7.70 24.44
C CYS A 90 -8.65 -8.28 24.57
N PRO A 91 -7.66 -7.53 25.06
CA PRO A 91 -6.35 -8.11 25.40
C PRO A 91 -6.46 -9.24 26.44
N PRO A 92 -5.54 -10.21 26.48
CA PRO A 92 -5.60 -11.31 27.44
C PRO A 92 -5.20 -10.79 28.83
N THR A 93 -6.08 -11.00 29.83
CA THR A 93 -5.85 -10.86 31.28
C THR A 93 -5.26 -9.53 31.77
N HIS A 94 -6.07 -8.66 32.40
CA HIS A 94 -5.69 -7.60 33.37
C HIS A 94 -4.39 -6.80 33.12
N ARG A 95 -3.88 -6.78 31.88
CA ARG A 95 -2.71 -6.01 31.52
C ARG A 95 -3.18 -4.57 31.36
N PRO A 96 -2.41 -3.57 31.84
CA PRO A 96 -2.70 -2.21 31.48
C PRO A 96 -2.87 -2.14 29.96
N PRO A 97 -3.80 -1.30 29.47
CA PRO A 97 -3.98 -1.13 28.05
C PRO A 97 -2.63 -0.87 27.39
N PRO A 98 -2.43 -1.30 26.11
CA PRO A 98 -1.23 -0.92 25.39
C PRO A 98 -1.03 0.59 25.58
N PRO A 99 0.21 1.06 25.80
CA PRO A 99 0.47 2.46 26.06
C PRO A 99 -0.29 3.31 25.03
N PRO A 100 -0.85 4.47 25.43
CA PRO A 100 -1.54 5.37 24.51
C PRO A 100 -0.70 5.56 23.26
N GLN A 101 -1.33 5.63 22.08
CA GLN A 101 -0.67 5.66 20.77
C GLN A 101 0.60 6.48 20.87
N SER A 102 1.74 5.82 21.04
CA SER A 102 2.94 6.57 21.29
C SER A 102 3.33 7.08 19.92
N ASP A 103 3.40 8.40 19.76
CA ASP A 103 4.04 9.02 18.61
C ASP A 103 5.48 8.52 18.41
N ALA A 104 6.03 7.79 19.39
CA ALA A 104 7.34 7.14 19.40
C ALA A 104 7.39 5.76 18.72
N ASP A 105 6.29 5.19 18.23
CA ASP A 105 6.35 3.95 17.44
C ASP A 105 7.16 4.20 16.16
N PRO A 106 8.29 3.50 15.95
CA PRO A 106 9.19 3.78 14.85
C PRO A 106 8.49 3.52 13.52
N VAL A 107 8.94 4.18 12.46
CA VAL A 107 8.57 3.90 11.08
C VAL A 107 9.58 2.93 10.48
N MET A 108 9.14 2.04 9.60
CA MET A 108 10.00 1.15 8.83
C MET A 108 10.77 1.95 7.77
N LEU A 109 11.94 2.48 8.14
CA LEU A 109 12.77 3.33 7.28
C LEU A 109 13.25 2.61 6.01
N GLU A 110 13.41 1.28 6.05
CA GLU A 110 13.80 0.50 4.88
C GLU A 110 12.78 0.56 3.74
N ALA A 111 11.54 0.95 4.02
CA ALA A 111 10.47 1.10 3.03
C ALA A 111 10.83 2.12 1.92
N GLU A 112 11.67 3.12 2.22
CA GLU A 112 12.16 4.09 1.24
C GLU A 112 12.98 3.45 0.12
N ASN A 113 13.60 2.30 0.39
CA ASN A 113 14.44 1.56 -0.56
C ASN A 113 13.68 0.43 -1.27
N PHE A 114 12.37 0.29 -1.04
CA PHE A 114 11.57 -0.70 -1.73
C PHE A 114 11.45 -0.36 -3.21
N THR A 115 11.29 -1.40 -4.03
CA THR A 115 11.12 -1.26 -5.47
C THR A 115 9.69 -1.59 -5.85
N LEU A 116 9.11 -0.75 -6.69
CA LEU A 116 7.78 -0.94 -7.25
C LEU A 116 7.92 -1.26 -8.74
N PHE A 117 7.53 -2.47 -9.11
CA PHE A 117 7.38 -2.85 -10.50
C PHE A 117 5.97 -2.51 -10.98
N ILE A 118 5.86 -1.78 -12.08
CA ILE A 118 4.60 -1.42 -12.73
C ILE A 118 4.66 -1.95 -14.15
N LYS A 119 3.79 -2.90 -14.49
CA LYS A 119 3.52 -3.34 -15.86
C LYS A 119 2.21 -2.72 -16.30
N ASN A 120 2.26 -1.76 -17.21
CA ASN A 120 1.10 -1.16 -17.83
C ASN A 120 1.04 -1.57 -19.30
N SER A 121 -0.14 -2.00 -19.76
CA SER A 121 -0.44 -2.32 -21.15
C SER A 121 -1.65 -1.50 -21.57
N ILE A 122 -1.53 -0.81 -22.69
CA ILE A 122 -2.59 0.04 -23.26
C ILE A 122 -2.97 -0.44 -24.65
N ARG A 123 -4.22 -0.21 -25.01
CA ARG A 123 -4.78 -0.51 -26.32
C ARG A 123 -5.66 0.65 -26.79
N PHE A 124 -5.50 1.02 -28.06
CA PHE A 124 -6.37 1.96 -28.77
C PHE A 124 -7.20 1.14 -29.78
N PRO A 125 -8.43 0.74 -29.41
CA PRO A 125 -9.23 -0.18 -30.20
C PRO A 125 -9.54 0.33 -31.61
N LEU A 126 -9.72 1.64 -31.79
CA LEU A 126 -10.02 2.23 -33.10
C LEU A 126 -8.92 1.97 -34.12
N PHE A 127 -7.67 1.85 -33.66
CA PHE A 127 -6.50 1.64 -34.51
C PHE A 127 -5.95 0.20 -34.43
N GLY A 128 -6.54 -0.66 -33.57
CA GLY A 128 -5.99 -1.98 -33.29
C GLY A 128 -4.55 -1.94 -32.74
N PHE A 129 -4.18 -0.86 -32.07
CA PHE A 129 -2.82 -0.63 -31.59
C PHE A 129 -2.68 -1.05 -30.13
N GLU A 130 -1.61 -1.77 -29.81
CA GLU A 130 -1.28 -2.21 -28.45
C GLU A 130 0.17 -1.92 -28.11
N LYS A 131 0.44 -1.48 -26.88
CA LYS A 131 1.79 -1.27 -26.38
C LYS A 131 1.86 -1.44 -24.88
N ALA A 132 3.02 -1.88 -24.39
CA ALA A 132 3.32 -1.96 -22.97
C ALA A 132 4.54 -1.09 -22.62
N ASN A 133 4.67 -0.75 -21.35
CA ASN A 133 5.83 -0.01 -20.82
C ASN A 133 7.09 -0.89 -20.62
N LEU A 134 7.03 -2.16 -21.04
CA LEU A 134 8.15 -3.09 -20.97
C LEU A 134 8.86 -3.17 -22.33
N PRO A 135 10.21 -3.28 -22.34
CA PRO A 135 10.94 -3.51 -23.58
C PRO A 135 10.50 -4.83 -24.23
N PRO A 136 10.51 -4.90 -25.57
CA PRO A 136 10.16 -6.12 -26.27
C PRO A 136 11.15 -7.24 -25.92
N PRO A 137 10.68 -8.50 -25.87
CA PRO A 137 11.52 -9.64 -25.57
C PRO A 137 12.68 -9.73 -26.57
N GLY A 138 13.92 -9.84 -26.08
CA GLY A 138 15.12 -9.92 -26.91
C GLY A 138 15.78 -8.57 -27.24
N SER A 139 15.21 -7.43 -26.81
CA SER A 139 15.93 -6.17 -26.84
C SER A 139 17.04 -6.20 -25.78
N GLY A 140 18.30 -6.22 -26.20
CA GLY A 140 19.50 -6.25 -25.33
C GLY A 140 19.73 -5.01 -24.47
N GLY A 141 18.69 -4.20 -24.23
CA GLY A 141 18.73 -3.10 -23.27
C GLY A 141 18.80 -3.65 -21.84
N GLY A 142 19.71 -3.12 -21.03
CA GLY A 142 20.04 -3.59 -19.68
C GLY A 142 18.83 -4.11 -18.92
N GLY A 143 18.84 -5.42 -18.62
CA GLY A 143 17.67 -6.13 -18.12
C GLY A 143 17.09 -5.54 -16.82
N LEU A 144 15.86 -5.96 -16.52
CA LEU A 144 15.09 -5.59 -15.31
C LEU A 144 15.82 -5.86 -13.98
N GLY A 145 16.97 -6.54 -14.00
CA GLY A 145 17.75 -6.86 -12.81
C GLY A 145 18.55 -5.69 -12.22
N ARG A 146 18.84 -4.63 -12.99
CA ARG A 146 19.67 -3.50 -12.50
C ARG A 146 19.14 -2.11 -12.88
N CYS A 147 18.01 -2.02 -13.56
CA CYS A 147 17.46 -0.73 -13.97
C CYS A 147 16.98 0.09 -12.77
N ARG A 148 17.16 1.42 -12.82
CA ARG A 148 16.51 2.38 -11.93
C ARG A 148 15.76 3.39 -12.79
N PHE A 149 14.49 3.60 -12.47
CA PHE A 149 13.69 4.60 -13.16
C PHE A 149 14.19 5.99 -12.78
N HIS A 150 14.36 6.84 -13.79
CA HIS A 150 14.64 8.26 -13.65
C HIS A 150 13.80 8.99 -14.73
N PRO A 151 13.18 10.13 -14.42
CA PRO A 151 12.36 10.86 -15.38
C PRO A 151 13.17 11.51 -16.53
N GLU A 152 14.45 11.79 -16.29
CA GLU A 152 15.42 12.32 -17.28
C GLU A 152 16.42 11.27 -17.75
#